data_AF-A0A1M5XTU2-F1
#
_entry.id   AF-A0A1M5XTU2-F1
#
_cell.length_a   1.000
_cell.length_b   1.000
_cell.length_c   1.000
_cell.angle_alpha   90.00
_cell.angle_beta   90.00
_cell.angle_gamma   90.00
#
_symmetry.space_group_name_H-M   'P 1'
#
loop_
_entity.id
_entity.type
_entity.pdbx_description
1 polymer ?
#
loop_
_entity_poly.entity_id
_entity_poly.type
_entity_poly.pdbx_seq_one_letter_code
_entity_poly.pdbx_strand_id
1 'polypeptide(L)' 'MDFMGRTLITIGVVLLIIGGIMILGEKVGLGKLPGDIFIQKGNFTFFFPIVSSIVISLILTLILNLFRR' A
#
# COMPACT_ATOMS: atom_id res chain seq x y z
N MET A 1 6.20 -14.15 -24.51
CA MET A 1 7.12 -13.52 -23.53
C MET A 1 6.41 -12.45 -22.68
N ASP A 2 5.44 -11.70 -23.23
CA ASP A 2 4.70 -10.67 -22.47
C ASP A 2 3.86 -11.18 -21.29
N PHE A 3 3.23 -12.36 -21.42
CA PHE A 3 2.42 -12.92 -20.34
C PHE A 3 3.27 -13.26 -19.11
N MET A 4 4.40 -13.93 -19.31
CA MET A 4 5.28 -14.35 -18.22
C MET A 4 5.91 -13.14 -17.50
N GLY A 5 6.28 -12.10 -18.25
CA GLY A 5 6.79 -10.84 -17.69
C GLY A 5 5.73 -10.06 -16.89
N ARG A 6 4.50 -9.94 -17.43
CA ARG A 6 3.38 -9.32 -16.71
C ARG A 6 3.06 -10.07 -15.42
N THR A 7 3.00 -11.40 -15.45
CA THR A 7 2.73 -12.22 -14.26
C THR A 7 3.80 -12.05 -13.19
N LEU A 8 5.09 -12.01 -13.58
CA LEU A 8 6.20 -11.81 -12.64
C LEU A 8 6.14 -10.43 -11.96
N ILE A 9 5.83 -9.37 -12.73
CA ILE A 9 5.65 -8.02 -12.20
C ILE A 9 4.47 -7.98 -11.22
N THR A 10 3.33 -8.57 -11.57
CA THR A 10 2.15 -8.63 -10.69
C THR A 10 2.47 -9.32 -9.38
N ILE A 11 3.15 -10.47 -9.41
CA ILE A 11 3.56 -11.20 -8.20
C ILE A 11 4.52 -10.35 -7.35
N GLY A 12 5.50 -9.69 -7.98
CA GLY A 12 6.44 -8.81 -7.28
C GLY A 12 5.74 -7.65 -6.57
N VAL A 13 4.76 -7.02 -7.22
CA VAL A 13 3.96 -5.94 -6.61
C VAL A 13 3.14 -6.46 -5.42
N VAL A 14 2.50 -7.61 -5.55
CA VAL A 14 1.73 -8.24 -4.46
C VAL A 14 2.62 -8.53 -3.25
N LEU A 15 3.81 -9.10 -3.47
CA LEU A 15 4.77 -9.40 -2.41
C LEU A 15 5.28 -8.12 -1.73
N LEU A 16 5.51 -7.04 -2.50
CA LEU A 16 5.96 -5.76 -1.96
C LEU A 16 4.91 -5.12 -1.05
N ILE A 17 3.62 -5.23 -1.43
CA ILE A 17 2.50 -4.77 -0.60
C ILE A 17 2.41 -5.58 0.69
N ILE A 18 2.46 -6.92 0.61
CA ILE A 18 2.39 -7.80 1.78
C ILE A 18 3.55 -7.53 2.74
N GLY A 19 4.79 -7.48 2.22
CA GLY A 19 5.97 -7.16 3.01
C GLY A 19 5.90 -5.76 3.64
N GLY A 20 5.37 -4.78 2.91
CA GLY A 20 5.09 -3.45 3.44
C GLY A 20 4.12 -3.49 4.61
N ILE A 21 2.98 -4.18 4.47
CA ILE A 21 1.99 -4.33 5.54
C ILE A 21 2.57 -5.02 6.77
N MET A 22 3.41 -6.06 6.59
CA MET A 22 4.04 -6.77 7.71
C MET A 22 5.04 -5.89 8.47
N ILE A 23 5.92 -5.17 7.76
CA ILE A 23 6.90 -4.26 8.37
C ILE A 23 6.20 -3.10 9.10
N LEU A 24 5.15 -2.55 8.50
CA LEU A 24 4.38 -1.44 9.07
C LEU A 24 3.48 -1.92 10.22
N GLY A 25 3.00 -3.16 10.18
CA GLY A 25 2.22 -3.79 11.24
C GLY A 25 3.05 -4.14 12.49
N GLU A 26 4.28 -4.63 12.31
CA GLU A 26 5.20 -4.92 13.42
C GLU A 26 5.73 -3.66 14.09
N LYS A 27 6.09 -2.63 13.32
CA LYS A 27 6.72 -1.43 13.89
C LYS A 27 5.81 -0.56 14.72
N VAL A 28 4.48 -0.69 14.61
CA VAL A 28 3.58 0.30 15.24
C VAL A 28 2.40 -0.24 16.00
N GLY A 29 2.38 -1.54 16.29
CA GLY A 29 1.40 -2.14 17.19
C GLY A 29 -0.03 -1.98 16.67
N LEU A 30 -0.47 -2.91 15.82
CA LEU A 30 -1.88 -3.19 15.46
C LEU A 30 -2.81 -1.99 15.16
N GLY A 31 -2.31 -0.78 14.86
CA GLY A 31 -3.20 0.36 14.58
C GLY A 31 -2.61 1.71 14.20
N LYS A 32 -1.28 1.86 14.03
CA LYS A 32 -0.68 3.18 13.72
C LYS A 32 0.40 3.12 12.64
N LEU A 33 0.12 2.84 11.37
CA LEU A 33 1.21 2.79 10.38
C LEU A 33 2.11 4.06 10.40
N PRO A 34 3.45 3.93 10.40
CA PRO A 34 4.35 5.07 10.43
C PRO A 34 4.35 5.68 9.03
N GLY A 35 3.80 6.90 8.92
CA GLY A 35 3.53 7.58 7.65
C GLY A 35 2.05 7.86 7.43
N ASP A 36 1.16 7.16 8.13
CA ASP A 36 -0.23 7.58 8.27
C ASP A 36 -0.29 8.64 9.39
N ILE A 37 -0.82 9.82 9.08
CA ILE A 37 -0.90 10.91 10.08
C ILE A 37 -1.97 10.50 11.09
N PHE A 38 -1.52 10.04 12.26
CA PHE A 38 -2.37 9.72 13.39
C PHE A 38 -2.22 10.80 14.46
N ILE A 39 -3.14 11.77 14.47
CA ILE A 39 -3.17 12.83 15.47
C ILE A 39 -4.27 12.49 16.47
N GLN A 40 -3.88 12.25 17.71
CA GLN A 40 -4.82 11.99 18.82
C GLN A 40 -4.70 13.12 19.84
N LYS A 41 -5.78 13.88 20.04
CA LYS A 41 -5.87 15.00 20.98
C LYS A 41 -7.14 14.86 21.83
N GLY A 42 -7.00 14.36 23.05
CA GLY A 42 -8.15 14.08 23.94
C GLY A 42 -9.11 13.05 23.31
N ASN A 43 -10.39 13.41 23.16
CA ASN A 43 -11.40 12.58 22.49
C ASN A 43 -11.37 12.64 20.94
N PHE A 44 -10.46 13.43 20.35
CA PHE A 44 -10.36 13.56 18.89
C PHE A 44 -9.24 12.67 18.34
N THR A 45 -9.60 11.78 17.42
CA THR A 45 -8.64 10.94 16.68
C THR A 45 -8.78 11.25 15.19
N PHE A 46 -7.70 11.75 14.58
CA PHE A 46 -7.61 11.99 13.14
C PHE A 46 -6.61 11.03 12.53
N PHE A 47 -7.08 10.21 11.60
CA PHE A 47 -6.27 9.25 10.85
C PHE A 47 -6.27 9.63 9.38
N PHE A 48 -5.09 9.88 8.82
CA PHE A 48 -4.93 10.20 7.40
C PHE A 48 -3.91 9.25 6.76
N PRO A 49 -4.40 8.25 5.99
CA PRO A 49 -3.55 7.18 5.51
C PRO A 49 -2.84 7.53 4.19
N ILE A 50 -1.79 8.36 4.29
CA ILE A 50 -1.04 8.86 3.12
C ILE A 50 -0.37 7.71 2.38
N VAL A 51 0.33 6.85 3.12
CA VAL A 51 1.12 5.78 2.51
C VAL A 51 0.20 4.78 1.82
N SER A 52 -0.89 4.40 2.50
CA SER A 52 -1.91 3.50 1.93
C SER A 52 -2.53 4.10 0.67
N SER A 53 -2.83 5.40 0.67
CA SER A 53 -3.43 6.09 -0.48
C SER A 53 -2.49 6.13 -1.69
N ILE A 54 -1.18 6.36 -1.46
CA ILE A 54 -0.16 6.32 -2.52
C ILE A 54 -0.03 4.91 -3.10
N VAL A 55 0.04 3.89 -2.25
CA VAL A 55 0.14 2.47 -2.68
C VAL A 55 -1.08 2.08 -3.51
N ILE A 56 -2.29 2.38 -3.03
CA ILE A 56 -3.54 2.12 -3.75
C ILE A 56 -3.53 2.83 -5.11
N SER A 57 -3.14 4.11 -5.16
CA SER A 57 -3.05 4.86 -6.41
C SER A 57 -2.06 4.24 -7.40
N LEU A 58 -0.90 3.79 -6.93
CA LEU A 58 0.13 3.17 -7.77
C LEU A 58 -0.37 1.85 -8.38
N ILE A 59 -1.01 1.01 -7.55
CA ILE A 59 -1.61 -0.25 -7.99
C ILE A 59 -2.69 0.01 -9.01
N LEU A 60 -3.61 0.94 -8.73
CA LEU A 60 -4.71 1.26 -9.62
C LEU A 60 -4.21 1.81 -10.95
N THR A 61 -3.17 2.65 -10.92
CA THR A 61 -2.51 3.16 -12.13
C THR A 61 -1.88 2.04 -12.95
N LEU A 62 -1.17 1.11 -12.31
CA LEU A 62 -0.59 -0.06 -12.97
C LEU A 62 -1.67 -0.95 -13.60
N ILE A 63 -2.76 -1.23 -12.89
CA ILE A 63 -3.89 -2.01 -13.38
C ILE A 63 -4.55 -1.31 -14.56
N LEU A 64 -4.92 -0.04 -14.43
CA LEU A 64 -5.56 0.73 -15.51
C LEU A 64 -4.66 0.79 -16.75
N ASN A 65 -3.35 0.97 -16.57
CA ASN A 65 -2.40 0.99 -17.68
C ASN A 65 -2.23 -0.39 -18.34
N LEU A 66 -2.40 -1.48 -17.57
CA LEU A 66 -2.40 -2.86 -18.07
C LEU A 66 -3.63 -3.18 -18.91
N PHE A 67 -4.80 -2.64 -18.54
CA PHE A 67 -6.08 -2.81 -19.25
C PHE A 67 -6.26 -1.84 -20.42
N ARG A 68 -5.61 -0.68 -20.39
CA ARG A 68 -5.65 0.32 -21.48
C ARG A 68 -4.70 -0.01 -22.65
N ARG A 69 -4.05 -1.19 -22.62
CA ARG A 69 -3.14 -1.69 -23.64
C ARG A 69 -3.58 -3.06 -24.09
#